data_AF-A0AAV3KXS3-F1
#
_entry.id   AF-A0AAV3KXS3-F1
#
_cell.length_a   1.000
_cell.length_b   1.000
_cell.length_c   1.000
_cell.angle_alpha   90.00
_cell.angle_beta   90.00
_cell.angle_gamma   90.00
#
_symmetry.space_group_name_H-M   'P 1'
#
loop_
_entity.id
_entity.type
_entity.pdbx_description
1 polymer ?
#
loop_
_entity_poly.entity_id
_entity_poly.type
_entity_poly.pdbx_seq_one_letter_code
_entity_poly.pdbx_strand_id
1 'polypeptide(L)'
;MKGFNRKNQLFSLCGLNCGLCPMYLSKHCPGCGGGEGNQSCKIAGCSMEHDGVEYCFQCGEYPCSKYEHIDDYDSFVTHGNQKADMKKAHQIGMEAYNAEQEEKARILDILLAGYNDGRKKTLFCVAVNLLDLQDLQAVLRQIEDRADLETLTLKEKSAFAAWLLKAAAAKNNIELKLRKKK
;
A
#
# COMPACT_ATOMS: atom_id res chain seq x y z
N MET A 1 -7.14 -14.84 -13.24
CA MET A 1 -7.34 -16.24 -12.77
C MET A 1 -8.82 -16.57 -12.87
N LYS A 2 -9.22 -17.66 -13.55
CA LYS A 2 -10.66 -17.96 -13.79
C LYS A 2 -11.36 -18.30 -12.46
N GLY A 3 -12.50 -17.69 -12.18
CA GLY A 3 -13.33 -18.02 -11.02
C GLY A 3 -12.90 -17.41 -9.68
N PHE A 4 -11.87 -16.57 -9.64
CA PHE A 4 -11.44 -15.87 -8.42
C PHE A 4 -11.79 -14.39 -8.49
N ASN A 5 -12.85 -14.03 -7.79
CA ASN A 5 -13.34 -12.67 -7.69
C ASN A 5 -13.48 -12.30 -6.22
N ARG A 6 -13.10 -11.08 -5.87
CA ARG A 6 -13.19 -10.54 -4.51
C ARG A 6 -13.94 -9.23 -4.50
N LYS A 7 -14.70 -8.99 -3.42
CA LYS A 7 -15.39 -7.71 -3.23
C LYS A 7 -14.39 -6.62 -2.83
N ASN A 8 -13.42 -6.96 -1.99
CA ASN A 8 -12.41 -6.01 -1.55
C ASN A 8 -11.22 -5.97 -2.51
N GLN A 9 -11.05 -4.84 -3.18
CA GLN A 9 -9.91 -4.57 -4.06
C GLN A 9 -8.85 -3.62 -3.47
N LEU A 10 -9.09 -3.09 -2.26
CA LEU A 10 -8.14 -2.23 -1.56
C LEU A 10 -7.07 -3.04 -0.81
N PHE A 11 -7.45 -4.20 -0.28
CA PHE A 11 -6.57 -5.09 0.46
C PHE A 11 -6.60 -6.51 -0.13
N SER A 12 -5.41 -7.02 -0.46
CA SER A 12 -5.29 -8.33 -1.11
C SER A 12 -5.53 -9.47 -0.13
N LEU A 13 -5.90 -10.63 -0.67
CA LEU A 13 -6.01 -11.89 0.07
C LEU A 13 -4.77 -12.18 0.92
N CYS A 14 -3.58 -11.79 0.42
CA CYS A 14 -2.30 -12.09 1.06
C CYS A 14 -1.73 -10.95 1.92
N GLY A 15 -2.45 -9.84 2.09
CA GLY A 15 -2.00 -8.73 2.93
C GLY A 15 -1.29 -7.59 2.22
N LEU A 16 -1.32 -7.54 0.89
CA LEU A 16 -0.80 -6.39 0.14
C LEU A 16 -1.87 -5.32 -0.01
N ASN A 17 -1.48 -4.07 0.22
CA ASN A 17 -2.34 -2.91 0.05
C ASN A 17 -2.52 -2.54 -1.44
N CYS A 18 -3.36 -3.30 -2.16
CA CYS A 18 -3.67 -3.09 -3.58
C CYS A 18 -4.13 -1.66 -3.89
N GLY A 19 -4.92 -1.03 -3.02
CA GLY A 19 -5.39 0.36 -3.20
C GLY A 19 -4.25 1.39 -3.23
N LEU A 20 -3.08 1.04 -2.70
CA LEU A 20 -1.88 1.90 -2.63
C LEU A 20 -0.82 1.50 -3.65
N CYS A 21 -1.13 0.53 -4.52
CA CYS A 21 -0.19 -0.03 -5.49
C CYS A 21 -0.11 0.84 -6.76
N PRO A 22 1.08 1.17 -7.27
CA PRO A 22 1.21 1.94 -8.50
C PRO A 22 0.58 1.27 -9.72
N MET A 23 0.54 -0.06 -9.79
CA MET A 23 -0.10 -0.80 -10.89
C MET A 23 -1.63 -0.69 -10.85
N TYR A 24 -2.21 -0.70 -9.64
CA TYR A 24 -3.64 -0.50 -9.44
C TYR A 24 -4.06 0.93 -9.79
N LEU A 25 -3.31 1.91 -9.28
CA LEU A 25 -3.53 3.33 -9.56
C LEU A 25 -3.45 3.66 -11.05
N SER A 26 -2.52 3.02 -11.77
CA SER A 26 -2.33 3.22 -13.21
C SER A 26 -3.30 2.39 -14.06
N LYS A 27 -4.26 1.68 -13.46
CA LYS A 27 -5.23 0.80 -14.15
C LYS A 27 -4.61 -0.33 -14.98
N HIS A 28 -3.37 -0.70 -14.67
CA HIS A 28 -2.69 -1.86 -15.28
C HIS A 28 -2.95 -3.16 -14.51
N CYS A 29 -3.44 -3.06 -13.27
CA CYS A 29 -3.83 -4.19 -12.45
C CYS A 29 -5.22 -3.91 -11.85
N PRO A 30 -6.18 -4.86 -11.92
CA PRO A 30 -7.53 -4.65 -11.39
C PRO A 30 -7.64 -4.78 -9.86
N GLY A 31 -6.54 -5.10 -9.17
CA GLY A 31 -6.56 -5.47 -7.75
C GLY A 31 -6.68 -6.98 -7.56
N CYS A 32 -6.53 -7.47 -6.33
CA CYS A 32 -6.57 -8.90 -6.04
C CYS A 32 -7.99 -9.47 -6.19
N GLY A 33 -8.22 -10.22 -7.27
CA GLY A 33 -9.54 -10.77 -7.59
C GLY A 33 -10.47 -9.75 -8.27
N GLY A 34 -9.91 -8.73 -8.92
CA GLY A 34 -10.66 -7.69 -9.63
C GLY A 34 -11.11 -8.10 -11.04
N GLY A 35 -10.75 -9.30 -11.50
CA GLY A 35 -11.24 -9.89 -12.75
C GLY A 35 -10.20 -9.91 -13.86
N GLU A 36 -10.57 -9.44 -15.05
CA GLU A 36 -9.70 -9.43 -16.23
C GLU A 36 -8.42 -8.62 -15.96
N GLY A 37 -7.27 -9.15 -16.38
CA GLY A 37 -5.94 -8.59 -16.07
C GLY A 37 -5.27 -9.15 -14.81
N ASN A 38 -5.99 -9.90 -13.96
CA ASN A 38 -5.34 -10.65 -12.87
C ASN A 38 -4.46 -11.79 -13.41
N GLN A 39 -3.15 -11.66 -13.19
CA GLN A 39 -2.17 -12.71 -13.42
C GLN A 39 -2.45 -13.95 -12.55
N SER A 40 -1.86 -15.09 -12.92
CA SER A 40 -1.92 -16.29 -12.09
C SER A 40 -1.24 -16.03 -10.73
N CYS A 41 -1.90 -16.46 -9.65
CA CYS A 41 -1.41 -16.26 -8.29
C CYS A 41 -1.55 -17.54 -7.49
N LYS A 42 -0.42 -18.08 -7.00
CA LYS A 42 -0.39 -19.32 -6.21
C LYS A 42 -1.17 -19.19 -4.89
N ILE A 43 -1.17 -18.01 -4.28
CA ILE A 43 -1.92 -17.77 -3.03
C ILE A 43 -3.42 -17.74 -3.30
N ALA A 44 -3.85 -17.16 -4.42
CA ALA A 44 -5.26 -17.15 -4.81
C ALA A 44 -5.76 -18.57 -5.13
N GLY A 45 -4.98 -19.38 -5.85
CA GLY A 45 -5.30 -20.80 -6.07
C GLY A 45 -5.40 -21.58 -4.76
N CYS A 46 -4.46 -21.37 -3.85
CA CYS A 46 -4.47 -21.97 -2.51
C CYS A 46 -5.72 -21.57 -1.71
N SER A 47 -6.17 -20.30 -1.75
CA SER A 47 -7.43 -19.92 -1.11
C SER A 47 -8.62 -20.69 -1.69
N MET A 48 -8.70 -20.87 -3.02
CA MET A 48 -9.79 -21.64 -3.64
C MET A 48 -9.79 -23.13 -3.25
N GLU A 49 -8.63 -23.70 -2.94
CA GLU A 49 -8.48 -25.08 -2.44
C GLU A 49 -8.81 -25.19 -0.94
N HIS A 50 -8.73 -24.07 -0.20
CA HIS A 50 -8.99 -23.98 1.24
C HIS A 50 -10.23 -23.11 1.49
N ASP A 51 -11.39 -23.61 1.05
CA ASP A 51 -12.73 -23.04 1.29
C ASP A 51 -13.00 -21.64 0.72
N GLY A 52 -12.11 -21.12 -0.13
CA GLY A 52 -12.28 -19.80 -0.74
C GLY A 52 -12.19 -18.64 0.27
N VAL A 53 -11.33 -18.77 1.29
CA VAL A 53 -11.13 -17.71 2.30
C VAL A 53 -10.85 -16.35 1.66
N GLU A 54 -11.48 -15.28 2.19
CA GLU A 54 -11.37 -13.92 1.64
C GLU A 54 -10.01 -13.28 1.98
N TYR A 55 -9.44 -13.65 3.12
CA TYR A 55 -8.11 -13.26 3.59
C TYR A 55 -7.39 -14.49 4.14
N CYS A 56 -6.08 -14.60 3.90
CA CYS A 56 -5.32 -15.77 4.38
C CYS A 56 -5.38 -15.93 5.91
N PHE A 57 -5.57 -14.85 6.69
CA PHE A 57 -5.71 -14.95 8.15
C PHE A 57 -6.96 -15.72 8.60
N GLN A 58 -7.90 -16.00 7.68
CA GLN A 58 -9.09 -16.81 7.95
C GLN A 58 -8.88 -18.30 7.69
N CYS A 59 -7.75 -18.69 7.08
CA CYS A 59 -7.41 -20.09 6.89
C CYS A 59 -6.99 -20.72 8.22
N GLY A 60 -7.45 -21.93 8.51
CA GLY A 60 -7.10 -22.66 9.74
C GLY A 60 -5.60 -23.00 9.87
N GLU A 61 -4.86 -22.95 8.76
CA GLU A 61 -3.41 -23.15 8.76
C GLU A 61 -2.61 -21.84 8.90
N TYR A 62 -3.28 -20.69 8.99
CA TYR A 62 -2.59 -19.41 9.08
C TYR A 62 -2.08 -19.13 10.50
N PRO A 63 -0.83 -18.63 10.66
CA PRO A 63 0.18 -18.40 9.63
C PRO A 63 0.84 -19.72 9.17
N CYS A 64 0.94 -19.93 7.84
CA CYS A 64 1.56 -21.11 7.25
C CYS A 64 2.95 -20.82 6.66
N SER A 65 3.66 -21.85 6.19
CA SER A 65 5.01 -21.72 5.62
C SER A 65 5.12 -20.74 4.45
N LYS A 66 4.03 -20.48 3.72
CA LYS A 66 4.01 -19.45 2.65
C LYS A 66 4.27 -18.03 3.18
N TYR A 67 4.03 -17.79 4.46
CA TYR A 67 4.24 -16.51 5.13
C TYR A 67 5.63 -16.36 5.75
N GLU A 68 6.47 -17.40 5.77
CA GLU A 68 7.80 -17.32 6.39
C GLU A 68 8.64 -16.19 5.76
N HIS A 69 8.72 -16.18 4.42
CA HIS A 69 9.54 -15.25 3.62
C HIS A 69 8.74 -14.31 2.70
N ILE A 70 7.45 -14.12 2.98
CA ILE A 70 6.54 -13.40 2.05
C ILE A 70 6.89 -11.92 1.91
N ASP A 71 7.52 -11.35 2.94
CA ASP A 71 7.90 -9.96 3.08
C ASP A 71 9.41 -9.71 2.99
N ASP A 72 10.21 -10.70 2.55
CA ASP A 72 11.67 -10.55 2.36
C ASP A 72 12.00 -9.57 1.23
N TYR A 73 11.18 -9.57 0.17
CA TYR A 73 11.37 -8.76 -1.02
C TYR A 73 10.06 -8.16 -1.48
N ASP A 74 10.17 -7.01 -2.13
CA ASP A 74 9.05 -6.27 -2.66
C ASP A 74 8.85 -6.58 -4.16
N SER A 75 7.63 -6.35 -4.61
CA SER A 75 7.25 -6.46 -6.02
C SER A 75 7.12 -5.04 -6.62
N PHE A 76 5.96 -4.74 -7.20
CA PHE A 76 5.56 -3.39 -7.60
C PHE A 76 5.01 -2.57 -6.42
N VAL A 77 4.69 -3.23 -5.30
CA VAL A 77 4.28 -2.65 -4.03
C VAL A 77 5.19 -3.18 -2.94
N THR A 78 5.39 -2.42 -1.87
CA THR A 78 6.15 -2.93 -0.73
C THR A 78 5.39 -4.02 0.01
N HIS A 79 6.13 -5.01 0.48
CA HIS A 79 5.64 -6.08 1.35
C HIS A 79 6.04 -5.80 2.81
N GLY A 80 6.70 -4.68 3.11
CA GLY A 80 7.32 -4.41 4.42
C GLY A 80 6.34 -4.47 5.59
N ASN A 81 5.10 -4.09 5.37
CA ASN A 81 4.03 -4.18 6.37
C ASN A 81 3.10 -5.38 6.16
N GLN A 82 3.32 -6.26 5.18
CA GLN A 82 2.33 -7.27 4.76
C GLN A 82 1.82 -8.15 5.92
N LYS A 83 2.72 -8.59 6.81
CA LYS A 83 2.33 -9.37 8.00
C LYS A 83 1.64 -8.50 9.05
N ALA A 84 2.15 -7.29 9.30
CA ALA A 84 1.61 -6.35 10.28
C ALA A 84 0.21 -5.85 9.89
N ASP A 85 0.01 -5.56 8.61
CA ASP A 85 -1.25 -5.15 8.00
C ASP A 85 -2.30 -6.26 8.08
N MET A 86 -1.93 -7.51 7.81
CA MET A 86 -2.83 -8.66 8.03
C MET A 86 -3.25 -8.79 9.48
N LYS A 87 -2.29 -8.66 10.41
CA LYS A 87 -2.59 -8.69 11.85
C LYS A 87 -3.52 -7.54 12.24
N LYS A 88 -3.25 -6.33 11.77
CA LYS A 88 -4.07 -5.15 12.05
C LYS A 88 -5.48 -5.32 11.50
N ALA A 89 -5.62 -5.71 10.23
CA ALA A 89 -6.89 -5.96 9.57
C ALA A 89 -7.73 -7.02 10.30
N HIS A 90 -7.08 -8.08 10.80
CA HIS A 90 -7.74 -9.09 11.62
C HIS A 90 -8.20 -8.52 12.98
N GLN A 91 -7.38 -7.69 13.64
CA GLN A 91 -7.66 -7.15 14.96
C GLN A 91 -8.75 -6.08 14.98
N ILE A 92 -8.75 -5.16 14.01
CA ILE A 92 -9.69 -4.02 13.96
C ILE A 92 -10.90 -4.29 13.06
N GLY A 93 -10.88 -5.40 12.32
CA GLY A 93 -11.89 -5.74 11.33
C GLY A 93 -11.68 -5.04 9.98
N MET A 94 -12.19 -5.66 8.92
CA MET A 94 -11.96 -5.19 7.55
C MET A 94 -12.61 -3.85 7.23
N GLU A 95 -13.72 -3.50 7.88
CA GLU A 95 -14.39 -2.22 7.66
C GLU A 95 -13.51 -1.06 8.13
N ALA A 96 -13.03 -1.11 9.38
CA ALA A 96 -12.12 -0.11 9.93
C ALA A 96 -10.77 -0.07 9.17
N TYR A 97 -10.25 -1.24 8.79
CA TYR A 97 -9.02 -1.30 7.98
C TYR A 97 -9.21 -0.69 6.59
N ASN A 98 -10.34 -0.95 5.93
CA ASN A 98 -10.63 -0.34 4.63
C ASN A 98 -10.82 1.17 4.73
N ALA A 99 -11.47 1.68 5.79
CA ALA A 99 -11.59 3.12 6.01
C ALA A 99 -10.21 3.81 6.14
N GLU A 100 -9.26 3.16 6.82
CA GLU A 100 -7.87 3.63 6.85
C GLU A 100 -7.20 3.58 5.47
N GLN A 101 -7.41 2.49 4.72
CA GLN A 101 -6.87 2.34 3.37
C GLN A 101 -7.42 3.39 2.40
N GLU A 102 -8.69 3.77 2.53
CA GLU A 102 -9.31 4.83 1.73
C GLU A 102 -8.72 6.20 2.06
N GLU A 103 -8.48 6.50 3.34
CA GLU A 103 -7.81 7.75 3.72
C GLU A 103 -6.37 7.77 3.21
N LYS A 104 -5.62 6.69 3.37
CA LYS A 104 -4.29 6.55 2.78
C LYS A 104 -4.31 6.76 1.26
N ALA A 105 -5.30 6.21 0.56
CA ALA A 105 -5.48 6.42 -0.88
C ALA A 105 -5.76 7.90 -1.21
N ARG A 106 -6.62 8.59 -0.44
CA ARG A 106 -6.86 10.04 -0.61
C ARG A 106 -5.58 10.86 -0.43
N ILE A 107 -4.79 10.56 0.60
CA ILE A 107 -3.50 11.22 0.83
C ILE A 107 -2.55 10.98 -0.35
N LEU A 108 -2.51 9.75 -0.87
CA LEU A 108 -1.69 9.42 -2.03
C LEU A 108 -2.14 10.18 -3.29
N ASP A 109 -3.45 10.33 -3.51
CA ASP A 109 -3.99 11.11 -4.63
C ASP A 109 -3.59 12.59 -4.51
N ILE A 110 -3.65 13.18 -3.31
CA ILE A 110 -3.19 14.55 -3.05
C ILE A 110 -1.69 14.68 -3.40
N LEU A 111 -0.86 13.77 -2.89
CA LEU A 111 0.58 13.75 -3.16
C LEU A 111 0.87 13.62 -4.67
N LEU A 112 0.16 12.74 -5.36
CA LEU A 112 0.35 12.50 -6.79
C LEU A 112 -0.13 13.66 -7.67
N ALA A 113 -1.23 14.33 -7.31
CA ALA A 113 -1.78 15.44 -8.07
C ALA A 113 -1.01 16.74 -7.85
N GLY A 114 -0.64 17.05 -6.61
CA GLY A 114 -0.05 18.34 -6.24
C GLY A 114 1.48 18.37 -6.17
N TYR A 115 2.12 17.20 -5.99
CA TYR A 115 3.53 17.13 -5.57
C TYR A 115 4.37 16.16 -6.40
N ASN A 116 3.81 15.48 -7.39
CA ASN A 116 4.58 14.57 -8.24
C ASN A 116 5.14 15.31 -9.46
N ASP A 117 6.46 15.55 -9.46
CA ASP A 117 7.20 16.11 -10.59
C ASP A 117 7.50 15.11 -11.74
N GLY A 118 6.82 13.97 -11.74
CA GLY A 118 7.04 12.85 -12.66
C GLY A 118 8.08 11.83 -12.18
N ARG A 119 8.77 12.07 -11.04
CA ARG A 119 9.84 11.18 -10.54
C ARG A 119 9.59 10.64 -9.13
N LYS A 120 8.54 11.09 -8.44
CA LYS A 120 8.28 10.76 -7.02
C LYS A 120 7.17 9.73 -6.80
N LYS A 121 6.47 9.29 -7.84
CA LYS A 121 5.39 8.29 -7.73
C LYS A 121 5.75 7.10 -6.84
N THR A 122 6.89 6.45 -7.08
CA THR A 122 7.33 5.29 -6.27
C THR A 122 7.56 5.67 -4.81
N LEU A 123 8.20 6.82 -4.55
CA LEU A 123 8.45 7.30 -3.19
C LEU A 123 7.12 7.50 -2.44
N PHE A 124 6.15 8.17 -3.07
CA PHE A 124 4.85 8.43 -2.45
C PHE A 124 4.07 7.14 -2.20
N CYS A 125 4.06 6.21 -3.17
CA CYS A 125 3.40 4.92 -3.00
C CYS A 125 4.01 4.13 -1.84
N VAL A 126 5.35 4.08 -1.74
CA VAL A 126 6.04 3.37 -0.64
C VAL A 126 5.79 4.06 0.69
N ALA A 127 5.86 5.39 0.75
CA ALA A 127 5.65 6.15 1.99
C ALA A 127 4.25 5.94 2.56
N VAL A 128 3.21 6.06 1.73
CA VAL A 128 1.82 5.87 2.18
C VAL A 128 1.55 4.42 2.62
N ASN A 129 2.24 3.45 2.03
CA ASN A 129 2.12 2.05 2.43
C ASN A 129 2.78 1.78 3.80
N LEU A 130 3.98 2.33 4.02
CA LEU A 130 4.80 2.00 5.20
C LEU A 130 4.50 2.87 6.43
N LEU A 131 4.19 4.16 6.23
CA LEU A 131 3.88 5.08 7.32
C LEU A 131 2.47 4.82 7.86
N ASP A 132 2.26 5.09 9.15
CA ASP A 132 0.94 5.08 9.73
C ASP A 132 0.12 6.29 9.26
N LEU A 133 -1.21 6.22 9.47
CA LEU A 133 -2.11 7.26 9.02
C LEU A 133 -1.86 8.61 9.71
N GLN A 134 -1.45 8.59 10.97
CA GLN A 134 -1.27 9.81 11.77
C GLN A 134 -0.05 10.60 11.29
N ASP A 135 1.05 9.91 11.00
CA ASP A 135 2.25 10.49 10.43
C ASP A 135 1.98 11.07 9.03
N LEU A 136 1.20 10.38 8.20
CA LEU A 136 0.81 10.88 6.88
C LEU A 136 -0.05 12.15 6.98
N GLN A 137 -1.02 12.18 7.88
CA GLN A 137 -1.83 13.37 8.15
C GLN A 137 -1.00 14.52 8.71
N ALA A 138 0.00 14.24 9.57
CA ALA A 138 0.91 15.24 10.08
C ALA A 138 1.83 15.81 8.97
N VAL A 139 2.22 14.98 8.00
CA VAL A 139 2.95 15.45 6.82
C VAL A 139 2.08 16.37 5.97
N LEU A 140 0.82 16.03 5.69
CA LEU A 140 -0.07 16.92 4.93
C LEU A 140 -0.30 18.26 5.63
N ARG A 141 -0.56 18.26 6.94
CA ARG A 141 -0.68 19.51 7.71
C ARG A 141 0.56 20.40 7.58
N GLN A 142 1.75 19.82 7.70
CA GLN A 142 3.01 20.59 7.51
C GLN A 142 3.19 21.13 6.09
N ILE A 143 2.61 20.46 5.10
CA ILE A 143 2.59 20.98 3.73
C ILE A 143 1.64 22.16 3.62
N GLU A 144 0.43 22.04 4.14
CA GLU A 144 -0.62 23.07 4.11
C GLU A 144 -0.22 24.33 4.92
N ASP A 145 0.48 24.16 6.04
CA ASP A 145 0.95 25.26 6.89
C ASP A 145 2.11 26.07 6.28
N ARG A 146 2.64 25.63 5.12
CA ARG A 146 3.76 26.32 4.46
C ARG A 146 3.28 27.59 3.75
N ALA A 147 3.61 28.74 4.32
CA ALA A 147 3.16 30.06 3.85
C ALA A 147 3.51 30.40 2.38
N ASP A 148 4.65 29.94 1.87
CA ASP A 148 5.12 30.22 0.50
C ASP A 148 4.75 29.13 -0.51
N LEU A 149 3.92 28.14 -0.13
CA LEU A 149 3.64 26.96 -0.95
C LEU A 149 3.19 27.32 -2.37
N GLU A 150 2.29 28.30 -2.54
CA GLU A 150 1.77 28.69 -3.85
C GLU A 150 2.79 29.35 -4.77
N THR A 151 3.88 29.89 -4.21
CA THR A 151 4.95 30.51 -5.00
C THR A 151 5.97 29.49 -5.52
N LEU A 152 5.94 28.27 -4.99
CA LEU A 152 6.89 27.22 -5.34
C LEU A 152 6.56 26.58 -6.69
N THR A 153 7.62 26.25 -7.42
CA THR A 153 7.52 25.37 -8.58
C THR A 153 7.10 23.95 -8.15
N LEU A 154 6.52 23.19 -9.08
CA LEU A 154 6.18 21.78 -8.83
C LEU A 154 7.39 20.96 -8.34
N LYS A 155 8.59 21.27 -8.81
CA LYS A 155 9.83 20.61 -8.39
C LYS A 155 10.18 20.91 -6.92
N GLU A 156 9.94 22.13 -6.47
CA GLU A 156 10.16 22.54 -5.07
C GLU A 156 9.08 21.95 -4.15
N LYS A 157 7.80 21.98 -4.56
CA LYS A 157 6.70 21.28 -3.88
C LYS A 157 7.02 19.79 -3.72
N SER A 158 7.44 19.14 -4.81
CA SER A 158 7.89 17.73 -4.84
C SER A 158 9.04 17.45 -3.88
N ALA A 159 10.08 18.28 -3.90
CA ALA A 159 11.24 18.12 -3.02
C ALA A 159 10.86 18.27 -1.54
N PHE A 160 9.98 19.22 -1.23
CA PHE A 160 9.51 19.47 0.13
C PHE A 160 8.65 18.31 0.67
N ALA A 161 7.65 17.86 -0.08
CA ALA A 161 6.82 16.71 0.30
C ALA A 161 7.68 15.44 0.49
N ALA A 162 8.64 15.20 -0.42
CA ALA A 162 9.58 14.09 -0.31
C ALA A 162 10.48 14.19 0.93
N TRP A 163 10.89 15.39 1.33
CA TRP A 163 11.68 15.62 2.54
C TRP A 163 10.86 15.31 3.81
N LEU A 164 9.63 15.81 3.91
CA LEU A 164 8.73 15.53 5.04
C LEU A 164 8.44 14.04 5.21
N LEU A 165 8.11 13.34 4.12
CA LEU A 165 7.88 11.89 4.17
C LEU A 165 9.12 11.12 4.64
N LYS A 166 10.32 11.51 4.18
CA LYS A 166 11.58 10.91 4.64
C LYS A 166 11.86 11.21 6.11
N ALA A 167 11.54 12.41 6.58
CA ALA A 167 11.69 12.77 7.99
C ALA A 167 10.75 11.94 8.88
N ALA A 168 9.49 11.78 8.48
CA ALA A 168 8.53 10.91 9.16
C ALA A 168 9.00 9.44 9.17
N ALA A 169 9.50 8.94 8.04
CA ALA A 169 10.04 7.59 7.95
C ALA A 169 11.28 7.38 8.84
N ALA A 170 12.19 8.36 8.88
CA ALA A 170 13.40 8.31 9.71
C ALA A 170 13.07 8.23 11.21
N LYS A 171 12.03 8.94 11.68
CA LYS A 171 11.57 8.87 13.07
C LYS A 171 11.19 7.45 13.50
N ASN A 172 10.72 6.64 12.57
CA ASN A 172 10.27 5.27 12.80
C ASN A 172 11.26 4.20 12.28
N ASN A 173 12.47 4.59 11.87
CA ASN A 173 13.49 3.71 11.27
C ASN A 173 13.00 2.96 10.00
N ILE A 174 12.19 3.63 9.17
CA ILE A 174 11.62 3.07 7.95
C ILE A 174 12.43 3.55 6.73
N GLU A 175 12.86 2.62 5.87
CA GLU A 175 13.45 2.95 4.57
C GLU A 175 12.35 3.07 3.49
N LEU A 176 12.25 4.24 2.85
CA LEU A 176 11.27 4.49 1.78
C LEU A 176 11.77 4.00 0.41
N LYS A 177 12.08 2.71 0.30
CA LYS A 177 12.58 2.09 -0.92
C LYS A 177 12.08 0.65 -1.06
N LEU A 178 11.81 0.23 -2.29
CA LEU A 178 11.49 -1.17 -2.58
C LEU A 178 12.73 -2.06 -2.44
N ARG A 179 12.60 -3.12 -1.66
CA ARG A 179 13.60 -4.18 -1.44
C ARG A 179 13.55 -5.15 -2.61
N LYS A 180 14.65 -5.34 -3.32
CA LYS A 180 14.72 -6.24 -4.49
C LYS A 180 15.36 -7.57 -4.11
N LYS A 181 14.88 -8.65 -4.72
CA LYS A 181 15.57 -9.93 -4.71
C LYS A 181 16.90 -9.78 -5.45
N LYS A 182 17.99 -10.15 -4.78
CA LYS A 182 19.33 -10.20 -5.38
C LYS A 182 19.47 -11.39 -6.32
#